data_AF-A0A7V1AQL7-F1
#
_entry.id   AF-A0A7V1AQL7-F1
#
_cell.length_a   1.000
_cell.length_b   1.000
_cell.length_c   1.000
_cell.angle_alpha   90.00
_cell.angle_beta   90.00
_cell.angle_gamma   90.00
#
_symmetry.space_group_name_H-M   'P 1'
#
loop_
_entity.id
_entity.type
_entity.pdbx_description
1 polymer ?
#
loop_
_entity_poly.entity_id
_entity_poly.type
_entity_poly.pdbx_seq_one_letter_code
_entity_poly.pdbx_strand_id
1 'polypeptide(L)'
;KLQKKLEAFYEEAHRLYEEFLAEGVAKEQARIVLPLSLYTQFYWAVNARSLMNFIKLRTDEHAQYEIRVYADTIAEIFRQKMPWTYDAFKKRVLDVPQNA
;
A
#
# COMPACT_ATOMS: atom_id res chain seq x y z
N LYS A 1 -10.61 2.72 -22.73
CA LYS A 1 -11.08 1.36 -23.13
C LYS A 1 -10.71 0.30 -22.09
N LEU A 2 -9.47 0.25 -21.60
CA LEU A 2 -9.04 -0.74 -20.58
C LEU A 2 -9.66 -0.47 -19.19
N GLN A 3 -9.69 0.78 -18.72
CA GLN A 3 -10.38 1.14 -17.46
C GLN A 3 -11.82 0.65 -17.40
N LYS A 4 -12.62 0.91 -18.44
CA LYS A 4 -14.00 0.42 -18.53
C LYS A 4 -14.12 -1.11 -18.43
N LYS A 5 -13.16 -1.87 -18.96
CA LYS A 5 -13.14 -3.34 -18.81
C LYS A 5 -12.82 -3.75 -17.38
N LEU A 6 -11.93 -3.01 -16.72
CA LEU A 6 -11.55 -3.26 -15.33
C LEU A 6 -12.71 -2.91 -14.38
N GLU A 7 -13.38 -1.79 -14.60
CA GLU A 7 -14.60 -1.38 -13.88
C GLU A 7 -15.67 -2.46 -13.99
N ALA A 8 -15.99 -2.92 -15.20
CA ALA A 8 -16.96 -3.99 -15.41
C ALA A 8 -16.57 -5.29 -14.69
N PHE A 9 -15.28 -5.65 -14.66
CA PHE A 9 -14.79 -6.80 -13.90
C PHE A 9 -14.97 -6.64 -12.39
N TYR A 10 -14.72 -5.44 -11.84
CA TYR A 10 -14.94 -5.16 -10.42
C TYR A 10 -16.42 -5.17 -10.04
N GLU A 11 -17.28 -4.62 -10.88
CA GLU A 11 -18.74 -4.68 -10.69
C GLU A 11 -19.25 -6.12 -10.71
N GLU A 12 -18.76 -6.92 -11.64
CA GLU A 12 -19.09 -8.35 -11.75
C GLU A 12 -18.65 -9.13 -10.50
N ALA A 13 -17.40 -8.97 -10.08
CA ALA A 13 -16.87 -9.63 -8.89
C ALA A 13 -17.65 -9.25 -7.62
N HIS A 14 -18.04 -7.97 -7.50
CA HIS A 14 -18.86 -7.51 -6.39
C HIS A 14 -20.28 -8.09 -6.46
N ARG A 15 -20.88 -8.18 -7.65
CA ARG A 15 -22.20 -8.78 -7.80
C ARG A 15 -22.19 -10.26 -7.38
N LEU A 16 -21.18 -11.02 -7.81
CA LEU A 16 -21.02 -12.42 -7.43
C LEU A 16 -20.83 -12.61 -5.92
N TYR A 17 -20.09 -11.70 -5.27
CA TYR A 17 -19.97 -11.69 -3.81
C TYR A 17 -21.33 -11.53 -3.11
N GLU A 18 -22.17 -10.59 -3.58
CA GLU A 18 -23.53 -10.40 -3.03
C GLU A 18 -24.45 -11.59 -3.31
N GLU A 19 -24.34 -12.22 -4.48
CA GLU A 19 -25.08 -13.44 -4.82
C GLU A 19 -24.71 -14.59 -3.85
N PHE A 20 -23.43 -14.80 -3.58
CA PHE A 20 -22.98 -15.82 -2.62
C PHE A 20 -23.53 -15.55 -1.20
N LEU A 21 -23.56 -14.30 -0.76
CA LEU A 21 -24.15 -13.94 0.52
C LEU A 21 -25.66 -14.21 0.55
N ALA A 22 -26.38 -13.92 -0.54
CA ALA A 22 -27.81 -14.16 -0.65
C ALA A 22 -28.16 -15.66 -0.61
N GLU A 23 -27.28 -16.52 -1.11
CA GLU A 23 -27.40 -17.98 -1.03
C GLU A 23 -26.98 -18.58 0.33
N GLY A 24 -26.54 -17.74 1.28
CA GLY A 24 -26.18 -18.15 2.63
C GLY A 24 -24.73 -18.62 2.80
N VAL A 25 -23.86 -18.35 1.82
CA VAL A 25 -22.42 -18.62 1.94
C VAL A 25 -21.82 -17.73 3.04
N ALA A 26 -20.96 -18.30 3.89
CA ALA A 26 -20.27 -17.55 4.92
C ALA A 26 -19.37 -16.46 4.32
N LYS A 27 -19.35 -15.27 4.93
CA LYS A 27 -18.60 -14.09 4.43
C LYS A 27 -17.13 -14.37 4.11
N GLU A 28 -16.47 -15.21 4.92
CA GLU A 28 -15.06 -15.56 4.75
C GLU A 28 -14.80 -16.37 3.47
N GLN A 29 -15.76 -17.19 3.06
CA GLN A 29 -15.73 -17.93 1.80
C GLN A 29 -16.24 -17.09 0.64
N ALA A 30 -17.26 -16.26 0.86
CA ALA A 30 -17.82 -15.41 -0.20
C ALA A 30 -16.78 -14.43 -0.76
N ARG A 31 -15.94 -13.83 0.09
CA ARG A 31 -14.95 -12.82 -0.32
C ARG A 31 -13.84 -13.31 -1.26
N ILE A 32 -13.71 -14.61 -1.51
CA ILE A 32 -12.64 -15.15 -2.38
C ILE A 32 -12.73 -14.67 -3.83
N VAL A 33 -13.93 -14.25 -4.26
CA VAL A 33 -14.18 -13.73 -5.61
C VAL A 33 -13.76 -12.27 -5.76
N LEU A 34 -13.57 -11.54 -4.65
CA LEU A 34 -13.19 -10.14 -4.68
C LEU A 34 -11.72 -9.99 -5.12
N PRO A 35 -11.41 -9.00 -5.98
CA PRO A 35 -10.07 -8.83 -6.52
C PRO A 35 -9.09 -8.26 -5.49
N LEU A 36 -7.80 -8.46 -5.74
CA LEU A 36 -6.70 -7.91 -4.90
C LEU A 36 -6.66 -6.39 -4.82
N SER A 37 -7.32 -5.70 -5.76
CA SER A 37 -7.43 -4.24 -5.79
C SER A 37 -8.46 -3.68 -4.80
N LEU A 38 -9.19 -4.54 -4.07
CA LEU A 38 -10.14 -4.10 -3.06
C LEU A 38 -9.42 -3.36 -1.94
N TYR A 39 -9.92 -2.17 -1.60
CA TYR A 39 -9.38 -1.41 -0.48
C TYR A 39 -9.54 -2.15 0.82
N THR A 40 -8.49 -2.09 1.63
CA THR A 40 -8.49 -2.57 3.01
C THR A 40 -7.94 -1.48 3.93
N GLN A 41 -8.28 -1.57 5.20
CA GLN A 41 -7.83 -0.64 6.23
C GLN A 41 -7.14 -1.44 7.34
N PHE A 42 -6.06 -0.88 7.86
CA PHE A 42 -5.33 -1.48 8.97
C PHE A 42 -4.69 -0.39 9.81
N TYR A 43 -4.51 -0.68 11.10
CA TYR A 43 -3.67 0.12 11.97
C TYR A 43 -2.23 -0.35 11.83
N TRP A 44 -1.31 0.59 11.70
CA TRP A 44 0.11 0.31 11.58
C TRP A 44 0.90 1.04 12.66
N ALA A 45 1.36 0.29 13.66
CA ALA A 45 2.27 0.77 14.68
C ALA A 45 3.68 0.24 14.38
N VAL A 46 4.66 1.13 14.31
CA VAL A 46 6.03 0.80 13.95
C VAL A 46 7.01 1.76 14.64
N ASN A 47 8.18 1.26 15.03
CA ASN A 47 9.24 2.10 15.58
C ASN A 47 10.01 2.85 14.47
N ALA A 48 10.72 3.92 14.83
CA ALA A 48 11.44 4.75 13.86
C ALA A 48 12.50 3.99 13.03
N ARG A 49 13.18 3.00 13.60
CA ARG A 49 14.20 2.21 12.88
C ARG A 49 13.57 1.37 11.78
N SER A 50 12.50 0.64 12.09
CA SER A 50 11.74 -0.15 11.13
C SER A 50 11.04 0.73 10.10
N LEU A 51 10.57 1.91 10.50
CA LEU A 51 9.99 2.91 9.61
C LEU A 51 11.00 3.42 8.58
N MET A 52 12.22 3.75 9.01
CA MET A 52 13.31 4.15 8.10
C MET A 52 13.64 3.05 7.09
N ASN A 53 13.69 1.79 7.51
CA ASN A 53 13.90 0.66 6.59
C ASN A 53 12.73 0.52 5.60
N PHE A 54 11.49 0.67 6.05
CA PHE A 54 10.32 0.67 5.18
C PHE A 54 10.40 1.78 4.14
N ILE A 55 10.66 3.02 4.56
CA ILE A 55 10.78 4.18 3.66
C ILE A 55 11.87 3.89 2.62
N LYS A 56 13.08 3.47 3.05
CA LYS A 56 14.18 3.15 2.13
C LYS A 56 13.77 2.17 1.03
N LEU A 57 13.10 1.07 1.40
CA LEU A 57 12.73 0.02 0.46
C LEU A 57 11.52 0.38 -0.41
N ARG A 58 10.62 1.24 0.09
CA ARG A 58 9.33 1.51 -0.53
C ARG A 58 9.24 2.84 -1.24
N THR A 59 10.22 3.74 -1.09
CA THR A 59 10.37 4.92 -1.97
C THR A 59 11.30 4.63 -3.16
N ASP A 60 11.91 3.44 -3.22
CA ASP A 60 12.79 3.02 -4.31
C ASP A 60 12.03 2.88 -5.64
N GLU A 61 12.65 3.26 -6.77
CA GLU A 61 12.04 3.21 -8.09
C GLU A 61 11.63 1.79 -8.54
N HIS A 62 12.29 0.76 -8.02
CA HIS A 62 11.99 -0.65 -8.29
C HIS A 62 10.78 -1.16 -7.51
N ALA A 63 10.33 -0.45 -6.47
CA ALA A 63 9.11 -0.78 -5.76
C ALA A 63 7.88 -0.44 -6.61
N GLN A 64 6.78 -1.19 -6.45
CA GLN A 64 5.54 -0.95 -7.19
C GLN A 64 5.01 0.48 -6.94
N TYR A 65 4.54 1.18 -7.99
CA TYR A 65 4.15 2.59 -7.88
C TYR A 65 3.16 2.88 -6.74
N GLU A 66 2.14 2.04 -6.56
CA GLU A 66 1.11 2.23 -5.55
C GLU A 66 1.70 2.29 -4.14
N ILE A 67 2.63 1.38 -3.78
CA ILE A 67 3.25 1.41 -2.45
C ILE A 67 4.20 2.59 -2.27
N ARG A 68 4.80 3.11 -3.35
CA ARG A 68 5.63 4.33 -3.30
C ARG A 68 4.81 5.54 -2.89
N VAL A 69 3.60 5.70 -3.44
CA VAL A 69 2.70 6.81 -3.08
C VAL A 69 2.37 6.81 -1.58
N TYR A 70 2.13 5.63 -1.00
CA TYR A 70 1.96 5.50 0.46
C TYR A 70 3.26 5.82 1.21
N ALA A 71 4.40 5.29 0.76
CA ALA A 71 5.69 5.50 1.40
C ALA A 71 6.13 6.98 1.39
N ASP A 72 5.88 7.71 0.30
CA ASP A 72 6.17 9.14 0.19
C ASP A 72 5.33 9.96 1.19
N THR A 73 4.05 9.63 1.31
CA THR A 73 3.15 10.27 2.30
C THR A 73 3.63 10.00 3.73
N ILE A 74 4.02 8.76 4.02
CA ILE A 74 4.56 8.35 5.32
C ILE A 74 5.90 9.05 5.61
N ALA A 75 6.76 9.18 4.61
CA ALA A 75 8.05 9.86 4.74
C ALA A 75 7.87 11.35 5.05
N GLU A 76 6.87 12.00 4.48
CA GLU A 76 6.53 13.39 4.79
C GLU A 76 6.02 13.55 6.23
N ILE A 77 5.16 12.65 6.70
CA ILE A 77 4.73 12.63 8.11
C ILE A 77 5.94 12.41 9.03
N PHE A 78 6.84 11.49 8.68
CA PHE A 78 8.06 11.23 9.44
C PHE A 78 8.97 12.47 9.50
N ARG A 79 9.14 13.18 8.38
CA ARG A 79 9.87 14.46 8.30
C ARG A 79 9.27 15.53 9.21
N GLN A 80 7.93 15.65 9.25
CA GLN A 80 7.24 16.63 10.09
C GLN A 80 7.36 16.30 11.59
N LYS A 81 7.30 15.01 11.97
CA LYS A 81 7.31 14.59 13.37
C LYS A 81 8.70 14.40 13.96
N MET A 82 9.69 14.01 13.15
CA MET A 82 11.07 13.74 13.59
C MET A 82 12.09 14.37 12.63
N PRO A 83 12.11 15.70 12.49
CA PRO A 83 12.87 16.39 11.44
C PRO A 83 14.37 16.11 11.48
N TRP A 84 14.99 16.16 12.66
CA TRP A 84 16.44 15.91 12.78
C TRP A 84 16.82 14.46 12.43
N THR A 85 15.98 13.49 12.81
CA THR A 85 16.19 12.09 12.44
C THR A 85 15.99 11.88 10.95
N TYR A 86 14.96 12.50 10.36
CA TYR A 86 14.72 12.43 8.92
C TYR A 86 15.86 13.05 8.12
N ASP A 87 16.34 14.24 8.48
CA ASP A 87 17.43 14.91 7.77
C ASP A 87 18.72 14.09 7.81
N ALA A 88 19.04 13.51 8.97
CA ALA A 88 20.18 12.60 9.11
C ALA A 88 20.00 11.33 8.27
N PHE A 89 18.81 10.73 8.31
CA PHE A 89 18.47 9.53 7.54
C PHE A 89 18.55 9.79 6.02
N LYS A 90 17.96 10.89 5.55
CA LYS A 90 17.99 11.29 4.14
C LYS A 90 19.42 11.44 3.64
N LYS A 91 20.23 12.24 4.34
CA LYS A 91 21.64 12.50 3.96
C LYS A 91 22.51 11.25 3.96
N ARG A 92 22.26 10.28 4.86
CA ARG A 92 23.14 9.12 5.09
C ARG A 92 22.64 7.82 4.46
N VAL A 93 21.38 7.76 4.03
CA VAL A 93 20.77 6.51 3.56
C VAL A 93 20.00 6.70 2.25
N LEU A 94 19.16 7.72 2.13
CA LEU A 94 18.34 7.90 0.92
C LEU A 94 19.14 8.53 -0.23
N ASP A 95 19.93 9.56 0.06
CA ASP A 95 20.69 10.29 -0.96
C ASP A 95 22.04 9.64 -1.29
N VAL A 96 22.36 8.50 -0.65
CA VAL A 96 23.61 7.76 -0.92
C VAL A 96 23.38 6.87 -2.14
N PRO A 97 24.22 6.98 -3.19
CA PRO A 97 24.12 6.11 -4.36
C PRO A 97 24.21 4.64 -3.93
N GLN A 98 23.24 3.81 -4.36
CA GLN A 98 23.21 2.38 -4.02
C GLN A 98 24.33 1.57 -4.73
N ASN A 99 25.10 2.20 -5.63
CA ASN A 99 26.17 1.58 -6.41
C ASN A 99 27.52 2.29 -6.15
N ALA A 100 28.24 1.83 -5.12
CA ALA A 100 29.68 1.98 -4.96
C ALA A 100 30.31 0.59 -4.89
#